data_AF-A0A8C7L8A0-F1
#
_entry.id   AF-A0A8C7L8A0-F1
#
_cell.length_a   1.000
_cell.length_b   1.000
_cell.length_c   1.000
_cell.angle_alpha   90.00
_cell.angle_beta   90.00
_cell.angle_gamma   90.00
#
_symmetry.space_group_name_H-M   'P 1'
#
loop_
_entity.id
_entity.type
_entity.pdbx_description
1 polymer ?
#
loop_
_entity_poly.entity_id
_entity_poly.type
_entity_poly.pdbx_seq_one_letter_code
_entity_poly.pdbx_strand_id
1 'polypeptide(L)'
;FSPSQLKTEFLPLLSVLFISENSVVAAGHDCCPMLFRCDDGGSLTFVSKLDLPKASITRNISAMERFRNMDKRATTEDRNTALETLHQNSITQVSIYEGDQSDCRKFCTTGIDGAMTIWDFKRTTCPPAEDQT
;
A
#
# COMPACT_ATOMS: atom_id res chain seq x y z
N PHE A 1 -1.62 16.77 28.16
CA PHE A 1 -1.82 15.92 26.97
C PHE A 1 -0.59 15.03 26.83
N SER A 2 -0.75 13.72 26.96
CA SER A 2 0.30 12.74 26.65
C SER A 2 0.17 12.35 25.18
N PRO A 3 1.23 12.44 24.36
CA PRO A 3 1.17 11.98 22.97
C PRO A 3 0.99 10.46 22.94
N SER A 4 0.13 9.97 22.04
CA SER A 4 0.06 8.55 21.73
C SER A 4 1.26 8.14 20.89
N GLN A 5 1.85 6.99 21.22
CA GLN A 5 3.04 6.47 20.57
C GLN A 5 2.84 5.00 20.24
N LEU A 6 3.18 4.62 19.01
CA LEU A 6 3.19 3.24 18.55
C LEU A 6 4.60 2.91 18.08
N LYS A 7 5.21 1.90 18.70
CA LYS A 7 6.49 1.34 18.22
C LYS A 7 6.18 0.24 17.20
N THR A 8 6.85 0.27 16.07
CA THR A 8 6.68 -0.72 15.00
C THR A 8 8.03 -1.35 14.64
N GLU A 9 7.99 -2.55 14.07
CA GLU A 9 9.16 -3.20 13.46
C GLU A 9 9.46 -2.69 12.04
N PHE A 10 8.53 -1.92 11.46
CA PHE A 10 8.65 -1.33 10.13
C PHE A 10 9.78 -0.31 10.04
N LEU A 11 10.31 -0.16 8.83
CA LEU A 11 11.25 0.90 8.50
C LEU A 11 10.56 2.27 8.57
N PRO A 12 11.32 3.38 8.64
CA PRO A 12 10.73 4.70 8.82
C PRO A 12 9.67 5.06 7.78
N LEU A 13 8.56 5.62 8.28
CA LEU A 13 7.47 6.18 7.51
C LEU A 13 7.84 7.61 7.09
N LEU A 14 7.63 7.96 5.83
CA LEU A 14 7.99 9.25 5.24
C LEU A 14 6.77 10.15 5.01
N SER A 15 5.59 9.57 4.87
CA SER A 15 4.35 10.30 4.61
C SER A 15 3.16 9.64 5.31
N VAL A 16 2.23 10.47 5.78
CA VAL A 16 1.03 10.06 6.52
C VAL A 16 -0.17 10.90 6.06
N LEU A 17 -1.34 10.28 6.02
CA LEU A 17 -2.59 10.89 5.58
C LEU A 17 -3.76 10.35 6.40
N PHE A 18 -4.59 11.23 6.96
CA PHE A 18 -5.90 10.85 7.49
C PHE A 18 -6.85 10.51 6.33
N ILE A 19 -7.49 9.34 6.43
CA ILE A 19 -8.48 8.85 5.46
C ILE A 19 -9.91 8.82 6.05
N SER A 20 -10.01 8.93 7.37
CA SER A 20 -11.22 9.19 8.16
C SER A 20 -10.81 9.78 9.51
N GLU A 21 -11.77 10.14 10.37
CA GLU A 21 -11.49 10.67 11.72
C GLU A 21 -10.63 9.74 12.59
N ASN A 22 -10.71 8.44 12.37
CA ASN A 22 -10.08 7.43 13.21
C ASN A 22 -9.06 6.54 12.45
N SER A 23 -8.78 6.83 11.18
CA SER A 23 -7.91 5.99 10.36
C SER A 23 -6.90 6.81 9.58
N VAL A 24 -5.66 6.34 9.57
CA VAL A 24 -4.55 6.98 8.84
C VAL A 24 -3.85 5.95 7.96
N VAL A 25 -3.45 6.37 6.77
CA VAL A 25 -2.52 5.64 5.92
C VAL A 25 -1.15 6.27 6.06
N ALA A 26 -0.12 5.44 6.27
CA ALA A 26 1.26 5.88 6.22
C ALA A 26 2.10 4.98 5.32
N ALA A 27 3.15 5.53 4.73
CA ALA A 27 4.05 4.82 3.85
C ALA A 27 5.48 5.37 3.95
N GLY A 28 6.46 4.58 3.54
CA GLY A 28 7.88 4.95 3.62
C GLY A 28 8.80 3.90 3.02
N HIS A 29 9.86 3.56 3.75
CA HIS A 29 10.95 2.70 3.28
C HIS A 29 10.58 1.22 3.11
N ASP A 30 9.48 0.75 3.71
CA ASP A 30 8.91 -0.57 3.44
C ASP A 30 8.31 -0.71 2.03
N CYS A 31 8.23 0.39 1.25
CA CYS A 31 7.68 0.40 -0.11
C CYS A 31 6.20 -0.04 -0.19
N CYS A 32 5.48 0.01 0.94
CA CYS A 32 4.11 -0.47 1.08
C CYS A 32 3.28 0.52 1.92
N PRO A 33 2.09 0.96 1.46
CA PRO A 33 1.17 1.71 2.30
C PRO A 33 0.57 0.84 3.40
N MET A 34 0.45 1.40 4.60
CA MET A 34 0.00 0.73 5.81
C MET A 34 -1.15 1.50 6.45
N LEU A 35 -2.15 0.78 6.93
CA LEU A 35 -3.30 1.31 7.62
C LEU A 35 -3.09 1.24 9.14
N PHE A 36 -3.36 2.36 9.81
CA PHE A 36 -3.40 2.48 11.26
C PHE A 36 -4.76 3.03 11.70
N ARG A 37 -5.18 2.66 12.91
CA ARG A 37 -6.42 3.12 13.52
C ARG A 37 -6.15 3.78 14.87
N CYS A 38 -6.78 4.93 15.08
CA CYS A 38 -6.87 5.61 16.36
C CYS A 38 -8.22 5.25 17.01
N ASP A 39 -8.22 4.77 18.25
CA ASP A 39 -9.48 4.59 18.99
C ASP A 39 -9.96 5.89 19.65
N ASP A 40 -11.16 5.88 20.24
CA ASP A 40 -11.74 7.05 20.92
C ASP A 40 -10.91 7.49 22.15
N GLY A 41 -10.07 6.60 22.68
CA GLY A 41 -9.12 6.89 23.75
C GLY A 41 -7.82 7.53 23.25
N GLY A 42 -7.67 7.72 21.94
CA GLY A 42 -6.48 8.26 21.29
C GLY A 42 -5.38 7.23 21.05
N SER A 43 -5.60 5.94 21.30
CA SER A 43 -4.58 4.90 21.11
C SER A 43 -4.41 4.55 19.63
N LEU A 44 -3.16 4.61 19.14
CA LEU A 44 -2.83 4.28 17.77
C LEU A 44 -2.43 2.80 17.63
N THR A 45 -3.02 2.09 16.69
CA THR A 45 -2.79 0.67 16.43
C THR A 45 -2.53 0.42 14.95
N PHE A 46 -1.64 -0.53 14.64
CA PHE A 46 -1.45 -1.02 13.28
C PHE A 46 -2.58 -1.97 12.89
N VAL A 47 -3.10 -1.83 11.67
CA VAL A 47 -4.19 -2.66 11.15
C VAL A 47 -3.66 -3.64 10.11
N SER A 48 -3.11 -3.14 9.01
CA SER A 48 -2.63 -3.99 7.91
C SER A 48 -1.74 -3.25 6.92
N LYS A 49 -0.96 -4.02 6.14
CA LYS A 49 -0.38 -3.58 4.87
C LYS A 49 -1.48 -3.58 3.79
N LEU A 50 -1.51 -2.57 2.94
CA LEU A 50 -2.54 -2.38 1.90
C LEU A 50 -2.10 -2.92 0.53
N ASP A 51 -0.82 -3.24 0.37
CA ASP A 51 -0.27 -3.88 -0.83
C ASP A 51 -0.40 -5.40 -0.73
N LEU A 52 -1.62 -5.90 -0.92
CA LEU A 52 -1.89 -7.32 -0.91
C LEU A 52 -1.51 -7.92 -2.28
N PRO A 53 -0.71 -9.00 -2.32
CA PRO A 53 -0.35 -9.65 -3.57
C PRO A 53 -1.62 -10.07 -4.31
N LYS A 54 -1.83 -9.56 -5.52
CA LYS A 54 -2.80 -10.19 -6.44
C LYS A 54 -2.24 -11.56 -6.76
N ALA A 55 -3.02 -12.62 -6.54
CA ALA A 55 -2.63 -14.00 -6.83
C ALA A 55 -1.85 -14.06 -8.15
N SER A 56 -0.54 -14.26 -8.07
CA SER A 56 0.30 -14.29 -9.24
C SER A 56 0.02 -15.60 -9.95
N ILE A 57 -0.49 -15.53 -11.18
CA ILE A 57 -0.45 -16.70 -12.06
C ILE A 57 1.03 -16.95 -12.31
N THR A 58 1.58 -18.00 -11.71
CA THR A 58 2.94 -18.46 -11.97
C THR A 58 3.06 -18.77 -13.46
N ARG A 59 3.53 -17.79 -14.24
CA ARG A 59 3.80 -17.99 -15.67
C ARG A 59 5.05 -18.84 -15.76
N ASN A 60 4.94 -20.02 -16.36
CA ASN A 60 6.10 -20.84 -16.69
C ASN A 60 6.95 -20.10 -17.74
N ILE A 61 8.04 -19.48 -17.31
CA ILE A 61 9.01 -18.81 -18.19
C ILE A 61 9.84 -19.90 -18.90
N SER A 62 9.86 -19.84 -20.23
CA SER A 62 10.61 -20.79 -21.07
C SER A 62 12.13 -20.64 -20.90
N ALA A 63 12.89 -21.69 -21.19
CA ALA A 63 14.36 -21.63 -21.13
C ALA A 63 14.94 -20.54 -22.05
N MET A 64 14.40 -20.37 -23.27
CA MET A 64 14.84 -19.33 -24.21
C MET A 64 14.58 -17.91 -23.66
N GLU A 65 13.47 -17.71 -22.98
CA GLU A 65 13.15 -16.43 -22.37
C GLU A 65 14.08 -16.10 -21.20
N ARG A 66 14.48 -17.11 -20.41
CA ARG A 66 15.54 -16.96 -19.39
C ARG A 66 16.87 -16.54 -20.02
N PHE A 67 17.30 -17.22 -21.08
CA PHE A 67 18.53 -16.86 -21.80
C PHE A 67 18.50 -15.41 -22.34
N ARG A 68 17.38 -14.98 -22.94
CA ARG A 68 17.24 -13.59 -23.42
C ARG A 68 17.27 -12.57 -22.28
N ASN A 69 16.68 -12.88 -21.14
CA ASN A 69 16.68 -12.00 -19.98
C ASN A 69 18.08 -11.88 -19.36
N MET A 70 18.84 -12.97 -19.35
CA MET A 70 20.25 -13.01 -18.92
C MET A 70 21.11 -12.06 -19.76
N ASP A 71 21.01 -12.15 -21.09
CA ASP A 71 21.72 -11.28 -22.04
C ASP A 71 21.34 -9.80 -21.85
N LYS A 72 20.06 -9.51 -21.64
CA LYS A 72 19.58 -8.12 -21.46
C LYS A 72 20.01 -7.50 -20.13
N ARG A 73 20.12 -8.30 -19.07
CA ARG A 73 20.36 -7.82 -17.70
C ARG A 73 21.82 -7.96 -17.26
N ALA A 74 22.65 -8.69 -18.01
CA ALA A 74 24.05 -8.98 -17.66
C ALA A 74 24.20 -9.61 -16.27
N THR A 75 23.25 -10.46 -15.85
CA THR A 75 23.24 -11.14 -14.56
C THR A 75 23.35 -12.65 -14.74
N THR A 76 24.22 -13.35 -13.99
CA THR A 76 24.42 -14.81 -14.08
C THR A 76 23.48 -15.63 -13.19
N GLU A 77 22.71 -14.98 -12.32
CA GLU A 77 21.72 -15.59 -11.41
C GLU A 77 20.35 -14.92 -11.63
N ASP A 78 19.25 -15.66 -11.44
CA ASP A 78 17.89 -15.11 -11.29
C ASP A 78 17.79 -14.36 -9.94
N ARG A 79 18.63 -13.34 -9.72
CA ARG A 79 18.45 -12.40 -8.61
C ARG A 79 17.25 -11.54 -8.93
N ASN A 80 16.09 -11.98 -8.48
CA ASN A 80 14.90 -11.16 -8.50
C ASN A 80 15.04 -10.07 -7.44
N THR A 81 15.67 -8.96 -7.80
CA THR A 81 15.74 -7.75 -6.95
C THR A 81 14.40 -7.04 -6.85
N ALA A 82 13.37 -7.56 -7.52
CA ALA A 82 12.03 -7.00 -7.43
C ALA A 82 11.41 -7.32 -6.07
N LEU A 83 10.93 -6.28 -5.40
CA LEU A 83 10.11 -6.40 -4.21
C LEU A 83 8.75 -6.98 -4.58
N GLU A 84 8.10 -7.66 -3.62
CA GLU A 84 6.73 -8.15 -3.79
C GLU A 84 5.68 -7.02 -3.79
N THR A 85 6.08 -5.82 -3.38
CA THR A 85 5.28 -4.60 -3.37
C THR A 85 5.18 -3.99 -4.77
N LEU A 86 4.11 -3.25 -5.04
CA LEU A 86 3.94 -2.48 -6.28
C LEU A 86 5.04 -1.43 -6.43
N HIS A 87 5.37 -0.72 -5.35
CA HIS A 87 6.53 0.17 -5.33
C HIS A 87 7.82 -0.64 -5.17
N GLN A 88 8.83 -0.28 -5.95
CA GLN A 88 10.15 -0.92 -5.96
C GLN A 88 11.20 -0.08 -5.23
N ASN A 89 10.78 1.03 -4.62
CA ASN A 89 11.57 1.85 -3.74
C ASN A 89 10.67 2.68 -2.82
N SER A 90 11.28 3.50 -1.97
CA SER A 90 10.60 4.25 -0.91
C SER A 90 9.45 5.11 -1.43
N ILE A 91 8.29 4.99 -0.79
CA ILE A 91 7.15 5.89 -1.02
C ILE A 91 7.42 7.17 -0.24
N THR A 92 7.42 8.30 -0.93
CA THR A 92 7.75 9.61 -0.35
C THR A 92 6.52 10.49 -0.12
N GLN A 93 5.39 10.19 -0.77
CA GLN A 93 4.17 10.95 -0.60
C GLN A 93 2.93 10.06 -0.68
N VAL A 94 2.00 10.30 0.26
CA VAL A 94 0.62 9.81 0.26
C VAL A 94 -0.29 11.02 0.13
N SER A 95 -1.28 10.99 -0.76
CA SER A 95 -2.20 12.10 -1.00
C SER A 95 -3.61 11.61 -1.33
N ILE A 96 -4.62 12.44 -1.07
CA ILE A 96 -6.00 12.14 -1.45
C ILE A 96 -6.11 12.28 -2.97
N TYR A 97 -6.63 11.25 -3.62
CA TYR A 97 -6.98 11.28 -5.04
C TYR A 97 -8.46 11.60 -5.24
N GLU A 98 -9.33 11.02 -4.39
CA GLU A 98 -10.78 11.20 -4.49
C GLU A 98 -11.42 11.26 -3.09
N GLY A 99 -12.17 12.34 -2.82
CA GLY A 99 -12.79 12.60 -1.51
C GLY A 99 -12.02 13.67 -0.73
N ASP A 100 -12.14 13.62 0.60
CA ASP A 100 -11.40 14.45 1.54
C ASP A 100 -11.01 13.63 2.78
N GLN A 101 -10.49 14.28 3.83
CA GLN A 101 -10.04 13.58 5.04
C GLN A 101 -11.19 12.94 5.85
N SER A 102 -12.43 13.35 5.61
CA SER A 102 -13.63 12.81 6.27
C SER A 102 -14.22 11.61 5.52
N ASP A 103 -14.19 11.63 4.18
CA ASP A 103 -14.61 10.53 3.29
C ASP A 103 -13.58 10.31 2.16
N CYS A 104 -12.41 9.80 2.50
CA CYS A 104 -11.39 9.49 1.50
C CYS A 104 -11.78 8.20 0.77
N ARG A 105 -12.13 8.30 -0.51
CA ARG A 105 -12.53 7.14 -1.33
C ARG A 105 -11.34 6.49 -2.01
N LYS A 106 -10.40 7.32 -2.47
CA LYS A 106 -9.16 6.87 -3.10
C LYS A 106 -7.99 7.73 -2.66
N PHE A 107 -6.84 7.10 -2.50
CA PHE A 107 -5.59 7.81 -2.24
C PHE A 107 -4.53 7.41 -3.27
N CYS A 108 -3.51 8.24 -3.41
CA CYS A 108 -2.40 8.07 -4.32
C CYS A 108 -1.09 8.00 -3.54
N THR A 109 -0.19 7.11 -3.95
CA THR A 109 1.20 7.06 -3.49
C THR A 109 2.16 7.37 -4.62
N THR A 110 3.19 8.17 -4.35
CA THR A 110 4.33 8.37 -5.26
C THR A 110 5.63 8.01 -4.56
N GLY A 111 6.54 7.38 -5.31
CA GLY A 111 7.82 6.91 -4.81
C GLY A 111 9.00 7.39 -5.65
N ILE A 112 10.20 7.24 -5.10
CA ILE A 112 11.45 7.56 -5.81
C ILE A 112 11.79 6.55 -6.92
N ASP A 113 11.04 5.46 -7.00
CA ASP A 113 11.01 4.54 -8.13
C ASP A 113 10.31 5.14 -9.37
N GLY A 114 9.74 6.35 -9.26
CA GLY A 114 9.01 7.01 -10.32
C GLY A 114 7.59 6.46 -10.52
N ALA A 115 7.13 5.56 -9.65
CA ALA A 115 5.79 5.01 -9.72
C ALA A 115 4.76 5.94 -9.05
N MET A 116 3.55 5.96 -9.61
CA MET A 116 2.37 6.59 -9.04
C MET A 116 1.25 5.56 -9.01
N THR A 117 0.75 5.22 -7.81
CA THR A 117 -0.25 4.17 -7.63
C THR A 117 -1.50 4.74 -6.98
N ILE A 118 -2.66 4.48 -7.58
CA ILE A 118 -3.97 4.85 -7.02
C ILE A 118 -4.57 3.62 -6.32
N TRP A 119 -5.01 3.83 -5.09
CA TRP A 119 -5.59 2.82 -4.20
C TRP A 119 -7.07 3.14 -3.97
N ASP A 120 -7.93 2.13 -4.05
CA ASP A 120 -9.38 2.25 -3.91
C ASP A 120 -9.87 1.45 -2.70
N PHE A 121 -10.52 2.12 -1.75
CA PHE A 121 -11.18 1.43 -0.65
C PHE A 121 -12.45 0.79 -1.18
N LYS A 122 -12.47 -0.54 -1.31
CA LYS A 122 -13.69 -1.29 -1.66
C LYS A 122 -14.83 -0.87 -0.74
N ARG A 123 -15.80 -0.11 -1.28
CA ARG A 123 -17.07 0.13 -0.62
C ARG A 123 -17.80 -1.22 -0.54
N THR A 124 -17.93 -1.77 0.66
CA THR A 124 -18.96 -2.79 0.91
C THR A 124 -20.30 -2.09 0.71
N THR A 125 -20.92 -2.28 -0.45
CA THR A 125 -22.29 -1.82 -0.68
C THR A 125 -23.17 -2.53 0.34
N CYS A 126 -23.84 -1.78 1.22
CA CYS A 126 -24.98 -2.30 1.96
C CYS A 126 -26.02 -2.76 0.91
N PRO A 127 -26.55 -4.00 0.96
CA PRO A 127 -27.66 -4.36 0.10
C PRO A 127 -28.80 -3.36 0.33
N PRO A 128 -29.51 -2.92 -0.72
CA PRO A 128 -30.68 -2.06 -0.54
C PRO A 128 -31.65 -2.75 0.42
N ALA A 129 -32.16 -2.00 1.40
CA ALA A 129 -33.17 -2.49 2.31
C ALA A 129 -34.33 -3.07 1.48
N GLU A 130 -34.67 -4.33 1.72
CA GLU A 130 -35.89 -4.92 1.17
C GLU A 130 -37.06 -4.08 1.63
N ASP A 131 -37.75 -3.48 0.67
CA ASP A 131 -38.98 -2.74 0.89
C ASP A 131 -40.03 -3.74 1.41
N GLN A 132 -40.32 -3.69 2.70
CA GLN A 132 -41.41 -4.48 3.29
C GLN A 132 -42.73 -3.80 2.90
N THR A 133 -43.36 -4.30 1.84
CA THR A 133 -44.82 -4.16 1.61
C THR A 133 -45.56 -5.35 2.17
#